data_AF-A0A8X6Y3Y9-F1
#
_entry.id   AF-A0A8X6Y3Y9-F1
#
_cell.length_a   1.000
_cell.length_b   1.000
_cell.length_c   1.000
_cell.angle_alpha   90.00
_cell.angle_beta   90.00
_cell.angle_gamma   90.00
#
_symmetry.space_group_name_H-M   'P 1'
#
loop_
_entity.id
_entity.type
_entity.pdbx_description
1 polymer ?
#
loop_
_entity_poly.entity_id
_entity_poly.type
_entity_poly.pdbx_seq_one_letter_code
_entity_poly.pdbx_strand_id
1 'polypeptide(L)'
;MITANIEVADNLANRAVGKLSHVELGEQNRALRVWLLFPNGVDVKARGKVTGYVTAKGIGREMFPFNCRSATDPLNRNKSIHAKRNHFPLKPLCSLTIHKSQAGTFDEFLFTNIARHIHNLWSN
;
A
#
# COMPACT_ATOMS: atom_id res chain seq x y z
N MET A 1 2.76 -0.44 1.67
CA MET A 1 2.31 0.82 1.05
C MET A 1 0.92 0.63 0.47
N ILE A 2 0.02 1.59 0.66
CA ILE A 2 -1.34 1.59 0.10
C ILE A 2 -1.27 1.88 -1.41
N THR A 3 -2.11 1.22 -2.22
CA THR A 3 -2.16 1.38 -3.69
C THR A 3 -3.42 2.08 -4.22
N ALA A 4 -4.36 2.44 -3.34
CA ALA A 4 -5.60 3.12 -3.69
C ALA A 4 -6.05 4.05 -2.56
N ASN A 5 -6.87 5.07 -2.86
CA ASN A 5 -7.47 5.88 -1.82
C ASN A 5 -8.49 5.05 -1.02
N ILE A 6 -8.29 4.95 0.29
CA ILE A 6 -9.19 4.23 1.20
C ILE A 6 -10.08 5.23 1.92
N GLU A 7 -9.47 6.20 2.60
CA GLU A 7 -10.12 7.30 3.31
C GLU A 7 -9.10 8.44 3.44
N VAL A 8 -9.17 9.40 2.51
CA VAL A 8 -8.14 10.44 2.39
C VAL A 8 -8.17 11.38 3.59
N ALA A 9 -9.37 11.65 4.13
CA ALA A 9 -9.55 12.48 5.31
C ALA A 9 -8.83 11.91 6.54
N ASP A 10 -8.64 10.59 6.59
CA ASP A 10 -8.06 9.89 7.73
C ASP A 10 -6.58 9.49 7.48
N ASN A 11 -5.90 10.13 6.52
CA ASN A 11 -4.53 9.82 6.08
C ASN A 11 -4.32 8.42 5.48
N LEU A 12 -5.40 7.73 5.08
CA LEU A 12 -5.36 6.43 4.39
C LEU A 12 -5.45 6.60 2.88
N ALA A 13 -4.54 7.41 2.34
CA ALA A 13 -4.46 7.73 0.92
C ALA A 13 -3.55 6.75 0.15
N ASN A 14 -3.67 6.77 -1.19
CA ASN A 14 -2.73 6.08 -2.05
C ASN A 14 -1.28 6.51 -1.72
N ARG A 15 -0.35 5.55 -1.77
CA ARG A 15 1.07 5.69 -1.41
C ARG A 15 1.38 5.87 0.07
N ALA A 16 0.38 5.98 0.95
CA ALA A 16 0.65 5.99 2.38
C ALA A 16 1.39 4.71 2.80
N VAL A 17 2.40 4.86 3.64
CA VAL A 17 3.27 3.77 4.09
C VAL A 17 2.95 3.44 5.53
N GLY A 18 2.59 2.18 5.78
CA GLY A 18 2.41 1.62 7.10
C GLY A 18 3.29 0.39 7.28
N LYS A 19 3.65 0.11 8.52
CA LYS A 19 4.40 -1.08 8.94
C LYS A 19 3.44 -2.25 9.11
N LEU A 20 3.76 -3.39 8.50
CA LEU A 20 3.00 -4.62 8.74
C LEU A 20 3.13 -5.03 10.21
N SER A 21 2.01 -5.20 10.90
CA SER A 21 1.99 -5.59 12.31
C SER A 21 1.36 -6.95 12.55
N HIS A 22 0.28 -7.28 11.84
CA HIS A 22 -0.43 -8.55 12.01
C HIS A 22 -1.13 -8.97 10.71
N VAL A 23 -1.23 -10.28 10.48
CA VAL A 23 -2.01 -10.87 9.39
C VAL A 23 -3.03 -11.81 10.01
N GLU A 24 -4.30 -11.53 9.78
CA GLU A 24 -5.39 -12.40 10.18
C GLU A 24 -5.57 -13.46 9.10
N LEU A 25 -5.40 -14.71 9.49
CA LEU A 25 -5.46 -15.88 8.63
C LEU A 25 -6.82 -16.55 8.82
N GLY A 26 -7.46 -16.90 7.71
CA GLY A 26 -8.69 -17.68 7.69
C GLY A 26 -8.41 -19.15 7.47
N GLU A 27 -9.43 -19.86 6.98
CA GLU A 27 -9.30 -21.25 6.57
C GLU A 27 -8.18 -21.41 5.52
N GLN A 28 -7.52 -22.57 5.55
CA GLN A 28 -6.46 -22.94 4.61
C GLN A 28 -5.29 -21.94 4.59
N ASN A 29 -5.04 -21.24 5.71
CA ASN A 29 -3.94 -20.30 5.88
C ASN A 29 -4.00 -19.09 4.92
N ARG A 30 -5.20 -18.76 4.42
CA ARG A 30 -5.40 -17.62 3.52
C ARG A 30 -5.51 -16.32 4.33
N ALA A 31 -4.75 -15.31 3.96
CA ALA A 31 -4.89 -13.98 4.56
C ALA A 31 -6.29 -13.40 4.28
N LEU A 32 -7.04 -13.13 5.35
CA LEU A 32 -8.34 -12.45 5.31
C LEU A 32 -8.18 -10.94 5.47
N ARG A 33 -7.26 -10.53 6.34
CA ARG A 33 -7.05 -9.13 6.70
C ARG A 33 -5.59 -8.87 7.06
N VAL A 34 -5.11 -7.72 6.61
CA VAL A 34 -3.75 -7.25 6.89
C VAL A 34 -3.84 -6.02 7.78
N TRP A 35 -3.14 -6.02 8.91
CA TRP A 35 -3.13 -4.92 9.86
C TRP A 35 -1.83 -4.15 9.72
N LEU A 36 -1.97 -2.86 9.39
CA LEU A 36 -0.84 -1.94 9.28
C LEU A 36 -0.86 -0.93 10.42
N LEU A 37 0.32 -0.66 10.98
CA LEU A 37 0.59 0.43 11.89
C LEU A 37 1.06 1.64 11.08
N PHE A 38 0.46 2.81 11.30
CA PHE A 38 0.92 4.06 10.70
C PHE A 38 1.60 4.90 11.78
N PRO A 39 2.92 5.19 11.66
CA PRO A 39 3.66 5.93 12.69
C PRO A 39 3.09 7.32 12.98
N ASN A 40 2.58 7.99 11.95
CA ASN A 40 1.95 9.31 12.06
C ASN A 40 0.46 9.22 12.46
N GLY A 41 0.00 8.02 12.84
CA GLY A 41 -1.38 7.73 13.20
C GLY A 41 -2.32 7.62 12.00
N VAL A 42 -3.49 7.04 12.27
CA VAL A 42 -4.68 7.11 11.42
C VAL A 42 -5.68 7.97 12.15
N ASP A 43 -6.47 8.80 11.47
CA ASP A 43 -7.38 9.72 12.16
C ASP A 43 -8.45 8.98 13.01
N VAL A 44 -8.98 9.67 14.03
CA VAL A 44 -9.93 9.16 15.03
C VAL A 44 -11.15 8.50 14.40
N LYS A 45 -11.65 9.02 13.28
CA LYS A 45 -12.83 8.47 12.59
C LYS A 45 -12.58 7.07 12.05
N ALA A 46 -11.50 6.87 11.30
CA ALA A 46 -11.10 5.55 10.83
C ALA A 46 -10.81 4.59 11.99
N ARG A 47 -10.16 5.04 13.06
CA ARG A 47 -9.94 4.22 14.26
C ARG A 47 -11.26 3.80 14.92
N GLY A 48 -12.21 4.73 15.04
CA GLY A 48 -13.54 4.48 15.60
C GLY A 48 -14.29 3.34 14.91
N LYS A 49 -14.15 3.21 13.58
CA LYS A 49 -14.76 2.13 12.77
C LYS A 49 -14.27 0.73 13.17
N VAL A 50 -13.11 0.63 13.81
CA VAL A 50 -12.45 -0.66 14.09
C VAL A 50 -12.22 -0.91 15.59
N THR A 51 -12.49 0.07 16.46
CA THR A 51 -12.29 0.00 17.92
C THR A 51 -12.90 -1.23 18.57
N GLY A 52 -14.14 -1.60 18.21
CA GLY A 52 -14.81 -2.78 18.77
C GLY A 52 -14.06 -4.08 18.46
N TYR A 53 -13.63 -4.24 17.20
CA TYR A 53 -12.87 -5.41 16.76
C TYR A 53 -11.48 -5.45 17.42
N VAL A 54 -10.79 -4.31 17.44
CA VAL A 54 -9.45 -4.17 18.02
C VAL A 54 -9.46 -4.52 19.51
N THR A 55 -10.45 -4.03 20.25
CA THR A 55 -10.63 -4.31 21.69
C THR A 55 -10.90 -5.80 21.93
N ALA A 56 -11.81 -6.40 21.16
CA ALA A 56 -12.16 -7.82 21.29
C ALA A 56 -11.00 -8.77 20.96
N LYS A 57 -10.05 -8.35 20.12
CA LYS A 57 -8.90 -9.16 19.68
C LYS A 57 -7.56 -8.79 20.32
N GLY A 58 -7.54 -7.81 21.23
CA GLY A 58 -6.30 -7.36 21.87
C GLY A 58 -5.29 -6.74 20.90
N ILE A 59 -5.77 -6.19 19.77
CA ILE A 59 -4.93 -5.53 18.77
C ILE A 59 -4.64 -4.09 19.24
N GLY A 60 -3.52 -3.50 18.84
CA GLY A 60 -3.20 -2.12 19.17
C GLY A 60 -4.14 -1.12 18.48
N ARG A 61 -4.58 -0.06 19.18
CA ARG A 61 -5.49 0.99 18.66
C ARG A 61 -4.92 1.79 17.50
N GLU A 62 -3.60 1.79 17.33
CA GLU A 62 -2.89 2.47 16.24
C GLU A 62 -2.88 1.66 14.93
N MET A 63 -3.45 0.45 14.93
CA MET A 63 -3.49 -0.42 13.77
C MET A 63 -4.78 -0.24 12.97
N PHE A 64 -4.65 -0.24 11.65
CA PHE A 64 -5.79 -0.19 10.74
C PHE A 64 -5.86 -1.45 9.87
N PRO A 65 -7.04 -2.07 9.72
CA PRO A 65 -7.23 -3.26 8.93
C PRO A 65 -7.44 -2.99 7.44
N PHE A 66 -6.84 -3.83 6.61
CA PHE A 66 -7.03 -3.85 5.17
C PHE A 66 -7.61 -5.19 4.75
N ASN A 67 -8.76 -5.13 4.07
CA ASN A 67 -9.39 -6.29 3.43
C ASN A 67 -9.09 -6.25 1.92
N CYS A 68 -9.29 -7.38 1.25
CA CYS A 68 -9.25 -7.42 -0.22
C CYS A 68 -10.30 -6.49 -0.83
N ARG A 69 -9.93 -5.85 -1.93
CA ARG A 69 -10.82 -5.04 -2.77
C ARG A 69 -10.79 -5.56 -4.20
N SER A 70 -11.93 -5.50 -4.87
CA SER A 70 -12.00 -5.73 -6.31
C SER A 70 -11.54 -4.47 -7.04
N ALA A 71 -10.57 -4.62 -7.92
CA ALA A 71 -10.18 -3.62 -8.91
C ALA A 71 -10.50 -4.16 -10.31
N THR A 72 -10.91 -3.27 -11.20
CA THR A 72 -11.21 -3.58 -12.60
C THR A 72 -10.36 -2.69 -13.49
N ASP A 73 -9.52 -3.30 -14.30
CA ASP A 73 -8.58 -2.61 -15.18
C ASP A 73 -8.94 -2.93 -16.65
N PRO A 74 -9.15 -1.94 -17.53
CA PRO A 74 -9.35 -2.19 -18.94
C PRO A 74 -8.03 -2.67 -19.59
N LEU A 75 -8.10 -3.73 -20.38
CA LEU A 75 -6.93 -4.33 -21.04
C LEU A 75 -6.75 -3.85 -22.49
N ASN A 76 -7.75 -3.16 -23.05
CA ASN A 76 -7.71 -2.65 -24.42
C ASN A 76 -8.25 -1.21 -24.52
N ARG A 77 -7.90 -0.53 -25.61
CA ARG A 77 -8.16 0.91 -25.80
C ARG A 77 -9.65 1.24 -25.82
N ASN A 78 -10.48 0.37 -26.38
CA ASN A 78 -11.94 0.53 -26.41
C ASN A 78 -12.62 0.06 -25.10
N LYS A 79 -11.85 -0.38 -24.10
CA LYS A 79 -12.34 -0.87 -22.80
C LYS A 79 -13.41 -1.97 -22.93
N SER A 80 -13.37 -2.78 -23.99
CA SER A 80 -14.30 -3.91 -24.12
C SER A 80 -13.84 -5.13 -23.32
N ILE A 81 -12.54 -5.23 -23.01
CA ILE A 81 -11.97 -6.32 -22.24
C ILE A 81 -11.47 -5.76 -20.91
N HIS A 82 -11.90 -6.39 -19.82
CA HIS A 82 -11.56 -6.00 -18.47
C HIS A 82 -10.92 -7.16 -17.70
N ALA A 83 -9.83 -6.87 -16.99
CA ALA A 83 -9.31 -7.74 -15.94
C ALA A 83 -9.92 -7.33 -14.60
N LYS A 84 -10.50 -8.29 -13.88
CA LYS A 84 -10.95 -8.09 -12.50
C LYS A 84 -10.00 -8.79 -11.54
N ARG A 85 -9.53 -8.07 -10.53
CA ARG A 85 -8.58 -8.58 -9.53
C ARG A 85 -9.13 -8.35 -8.13
N ASN A 86 -9.25 -9.40 -7.33
CA ASN A 86 -9.58 -9.29 -5.91
C ASN A 86 -8.32 -9.44 -5.07
N HIS A 87 -7.78 -8.34 -4.55
CA HIS A 87 -6.49 -8.33 -3.85
C HIS A 87 -6.46 -7.25 -2.76
N PHE A 88 -5.53 -7.35 -1.82
CA PHE A 88 -5.30 -6.27 -0.86
C PHE A 88 -4.83 -5.02 -1.62
N PRO A 89 -5.35 -3.82 -1.30
CA PRO A 89 -4.89 -2.57 -1.89
C PRO A 89 -3.53 -2.13 -1.30
N LEU A 90 -2.59 -3.07 -1.24
CA LEU A 90 -1.30 -2.95 -0.60
C LEU A 90 -0.22 -3.52 -1.52
N LYS A 91 0.95 -2.90 -1.49
CA LYS A 91 2.17 -3.42 -2.10
C LYS A 91 3.30 -3.46 -1.05
N PRO A 92 4.09 -4.55 -0.99
CA PRO A 92 5.35 -4.55 -0.24
C PRO A 92 6.23 -3.39 -0.67
N LEU A 93 6.85 -2.73 0.30
CA LEU A 93 7.64 -1.54 0.05
C LEU A 93 8.93 -1.58 0.85
N CYS A 94 9.99 -2.11 0.23
CA CYS A 94 11.38 -1.93 0.67
C CYS A 94 12.15 -0.95 -0.24
N SER A 95 11.72 -0.81 -1.50
CA SER A 95 12.26 0.14 -2.47
C SER A 95 11.20 0.54 -3.49
N LEU A 96 11.38 1.71 -4.10
CA LEU A 96 10.57 2.22 -5.22
C LEU A 96 11.49 2.58 -6.38
N THR A 97 11.02 2.34 -7.60
CA THR A 97 11.64 2.93 -8.78
C THR A 97 11.20 4.39 -8.92
N ILE A 98 12.04 5.23 -9.53
CA ILE A 98 11.74 6.66 -9.78
C ILE A 98 10.38 6.84 -10.49
N HIS A 99 10.15 6.06 -11.55
CA HIS A 99 8.89 6.10 -12.28
C HIS A 99 7.68 5.79 -11.37
N LYS A 100 7.84 4.88 -10.40
CA LYS A 100 6.77 4.56 -9.45
C LYS A 100 6.70 5.54 -8.29
N SER A 101 7.73 6.31 -7.97
CA SER A 101 7.67 7.38 -6.96
C SER A 101 7.12 8.71 -7.50
N GLN A 102 6.99 8.86 -8.81
CA GLN A 102 6.47 10.08 -9.44
C GLN A 102 5.14 10.55 -8.81
N ALA A 103 5.07 11.86 -8.50
CA ALA A 103 3.97 12.53 -7.80
C ALA A 103 3.68 11.99 -6.37
N GLY A 104 4.59 11.22 -5.78
CA GLY A 104 4.55 10.85 -4.37
C GLY A 104 5.27 11.86 -3.49
N THR A 105 4.74 12.08 -2.29
CA THR A 105 5.38 12.87 -1.22
C THR A 105 5.94 11.89 -0.19
N PHE A 106 7.21 12.10 0.20
CA PHE A 106 7.92 11.28 1.17
C PHE A 106 8.65 12.19 2.15
N ASP A 107 8.55 11.91 3.45
CA ASP A 107 9.23 12.68 4.49
C ASP A 107 10.76 12.51 4.41
N GLU A 108 11.21 11.29 4.11
CA GLU A 108 12.62 10.95 3.91
C GLU A 108 12.77 9.82 2.88
N PHE A 109 13.85 9.83 2.09
CA PHE A 109 14.19 8.74 1.17
C PHE A 109 15.69 8.60 0.95
N LEU A 110 16.14 7.37 0.74
CA LEU A 110 17.47 7.05 0.25
C LEU A 110 17.42 6.80 -1.26
N PHE A 111 18.33 7.41 -2.02
CA PHE A 111 18.42 7.26 -3.46
C PHE A 111 19.69 6.52 -3.86
N THR A 112 19.54 5.39 -4.55
CA THR A 112 20.66 4.62 -5.11
C THR A 112 20.64 4.71 -6.63
N ASN A 113 21.65 5.35 -7.21
CA ASN A 113 21.87 5.34 -8.65
C ASN A 113 22.80 4.19 -9.02
N ILE A 114 22.25 3.15 -9.65
CA ILE A 114 23.04 2.06 -10.23
C ILE A 114 23.32 2.40 -11.69
N ALA A 115 24.08 3.48 -11.91
CA ALA A 115 24.60 3.76 -13.23
C ALA A 115 25.72 2.76 -13.51
N ARG A 116 25.51 1.87 -14.50
CA ARG A 116 26.61 1.13 -15.11
C ARG A 116 27.53 2.16 -15.75
N HIS A 117 28.83 2.06 -15.50
CA HIS A 117 29.88 2.80 -16.23
C HIS A 117 29.68 2.56 -17.73
N ILE A 118 28.98 3.46 -18.42
CA ILE A 118 29.03 3.54 -19.88
C ILE A 118 30.24 4.42 -20.13
N HIS A 119 31.38 3.76 -20.35
CA HIS A 119 32.55 4.43 -20.90
C HIS A 119 32.12 5.06 -22.22
N ASN A 120 32.26 6.38 -22.32
CA ASN A 120 32.05 7.12 -23.57
C ASN A 120 32.95 6.52 -24.65
N LEU A 121 32.36 5.75 -25.57
CA LEU A 121 32.90 5.54 -26.91
C LEU A 121 32.29 6.62 -27.82
N TRP A 122 32.67 7.86 -27.56
CA TRP A 122 32.70 8.90 -28.58
C TRP A 122 34.10 9.49 -28.54
N SER A 123 34.96 8.93 -29.37
CA SER A 123 36.24 9.52 -29.75
C SER A 123 36.35 9.36 -31.27
N ASN A 124 36.47 10.52 -31.92
CA ASN A 124 36.70 10.80 -33.33
C ASN A 124 35.50 10.64 -34.28
#